data_AF-X1MMJ2-F1
#
_entry.id   AF-X1MMJ2-F1
#
_cell.length_a   1.000
_cell.length_b   1.000
_cell.length_c   1.000
_cell.angle_alpha   90.00
_cell.angle_beta   90.00
_cell.angle_gamma   90.00
#
_symmetry.space_group_name_H-M   'P 1'
#
loop_
_entity.id
_entity.type
_entity.pdbx_description
1 polymer ?
#
loop_
_entity_poly.entity_id
_entity_poly.type
_entity_poly.pdbx_seq_one_letter_code
_entity_poly.pdbx_strand_id
1 'polypeptide(L)'
;AALFARKKIDEGFFLERFRMGGFEPIEAKFQYESMRPYPSIPDFMLYGRYHGDPANLWGTLVDFIDIDPTDFKVWEWLNLQRLTTEHVQTLYKRGLLTEGDLYQELAQIGWSENHRELVKDLGYILPNAMLLVQGGLQQELDNEKIIESISRADIHPDYANTYMDAILTKPATIDLVAYELRTNPDLSDLYRKLGKIGIHPDYFDLYKTLAYPIPPVADLVTMAVREAFTPAIAEKFGQYEDFPPEFEEWAGKKGVSSEWAKRYWAAHWALPSATQGFAMLHRGIIDEGELNMLLRALDVMPFWRDKLVKVAYRPLTRVDVRRMYKEGILDEAGVYSAYLDHGYNEKNAQAMTDFTVSYVLTQQTKFTTRDVISAYSKRMITVSIARSLLRELGVRSANISFVISTADYKREWAFTEERIKGIRNMFKRKQYTDSKARAELLKLDIAT
;
A
#
# COMPACT_ATOMS: atom_id res chain seq x y z
N ALA A 1 74.06 62.88 35.22
CA ALA A 1 72.62 63.03 34.96
C ALA A 1 71.83 61.75 35.27
N ALA A 2 72.12 60.59 34.65
CA ALA A 2 71.37 59.35 34.89
C ALA A 2 71.38 58.88 36.36
N LEU A 3 72.53 58.97 37.04
CA LEU A 3 72.64 58.65 38.47
C LEU A 3 71.82 59.60 39.35
N PHE A 4 71.81 60.89 39.01
CA PHE A 4 71.02 61.90 39.71
C PHE A 4 69.50 61.69 39.50
N ALA A 5 69.05 61.43 38.26
CA ALA A 5 67.64 61.10 37.97
C ALA A 5 67.14 59.86 38.73
N ARG A 6 68.02 58.88 38.94
CA ARG A 6 67.73 57.65 39.71
C ARG A 6 67.93 57.81 41.22
N LYS A 7 68.13 59.04 41.70
CA LYS A 7 68.40 59.40 43.11
C LYS A 7 69.60 58.62 43.71
N LYS A 8 70.62 58.33 42.91
CA LYS A 8 71.84 57.59 43.32
C LYS A 8 72.99 58.49 43.78
N ILE A 9 72.90 59.79 43.50
CA ILE A 9 73.80 60.84 43.98
C ILE A 9 72.95 62.05 44.37
N ASP A 10 73.43 62.88 45.29
CA ASP A 10 72.75 64.12 45.66
C ASP A 10 72.99 65.26 44.65
N GLU A 11 72.22 66.34 44.78
CA GLU A 11 72.29 67.50 43.89
C GLU A 11 73.62 68.24 43.99
N GLY A 12 74.23 68.30 45.19
CA GLY A 12 75.53 68.93 45.40
C GLY A 12 76.62 68.23 44.60
N PHE A 13 76.67 66.89 44.70
CA PHE A 13 77.61 66.07 43.93
C PHE A 13 77.35 66.14 42.42
N PHE A 14 76.09 66.23 42.01
CA PHE A 14 75.74 66.41 40.60
C PHE A 14 76.24 67.77 40.04
N LEU A 15 76.00 68.86 40.77
CA LEU A 15 76.40 70.21 40.38
C LEU A 15 77.92 70.39 40.41
N GLU A 16 78.62 69.80 41.38
CA GLU A 16 80.08 69.83 41.47
C GLU A 16 80.73 69.19 40.23
N ARG A 17 80.23 68.04 39.78
CA ARG A 17 80.75 67.35 38.58
C ARG A 17 80.55 68.15 37.30
N PHE A 18 79.46 68.91 37.20
CA PHE A 18 79.22 69.81 36.06
C PHE A 18 80.13 71.05 36.11
N ARG A 19 80.33 71.63 37.30
CA ARG A 19 81.28 72.74 37.50
C ARG A 19 82.71 72.35 37.17
N MET A 20 83.13 71.13 37.54
CA MET A 20 84.44 70.58 37.16
C MET A 20 84.61 70.45 35.64
N GLY A 21 83.52 70.36 34.88
CA GLY A 21 83.51 70.40 33.42
C GLY A 21 83.50 71.80 32.81
N GLY A 22 83.53 72.86 33.62
CA GLY A 22 83.52 74.25 33.16
C GLY A 22 82.12 74.85 32.90
N PHE A 23 81.05 74.15 33.28
CA PHE A 23 79.67 74.62 33.08
C PHE A 23 79.14 75.38 34.29
N GLU A 24 78.32 76.40 34.03
CA GLU A 24 77.58 77.12 35.06
C GLU A 24 76.46 76.23 35.66
N PRO A 25 76.04 76.45 36.92
CA PRO A 25 74.97 75.65 37.55
C PRO A 25 73.66 75.63 36.77
N ILE A 26 73.35 76.71 36.03
CA ILE A 26 72.16 76.79 35.19
C ILE A 26 72.26 75.89 33.95
N GLU A 27 73.45 75.75 33.36
CA GLU A 27 73.70 74.85 32.23
C GLU A 27 73.62 73.39 32.67
N ALA A 28 74.05 73.08 33.90
CA ALA A 28 73.88 71.74 34.49
C ALA A 28 72.40 71.33 34.58
N LYS A 29 71.50 72.29 34.88
CA LYS A 29 70.05 72.08 34.91
C LYS A 29 69.50 71.82 33.51
N PHE A 30 69.83 72.66 32.52
CA PHE A 30 69.36 72.46 31.14
C PHE A 30 69.89 71.16 30.53
N GLN A 31 71.16 70.82 30.77
CA GLN A 31 71.74 69.56 30.31
C GLN A 31 71.13 68.33 31.01
N TYR A 32 70.66 68.49 32.24
CA TYR A 32 69.91 67.43 32.92
C TYR A 32 68.49 67.26 32.36
N GLU A 33 67.80 68.38 32.10
CA GLU A 33 66.46 68.40 31.50
C GLU A 33 66.48 67.83 30.07
N SER A 34 67.49 68.12 29.26
CA SER A 34 67.65 67.58 27.91
C SER A 34 67.89 66.06 27.87
N MET A 35 68.35 65.47 28.97
CA MET A 35 68.55 64.02 29.11
C MET A 35 67.31 63.28 29.64
N ARG A 36 66.23 64.00 30.00
CA ARG A 36 64.97 63.36 30.37
C ARG A 36 64.28 62.84 29.12
N PRO A 37 63.56 61.70 29.19
CA PRO A 37 62.71 61.26 28.09
C PRO A 37 61.74 62.38 27.71
N TYR A 38 61.77 62.78 26.45
CA TYR A 38 60.81 63.71 25.85
C TYR A 38 59.95 62.92 24.86
N PRO A 39 58.64 63.18 24.76
CA PRO A 39 57.81 62.50 23.76
C PRO A 39 58.39 62.72 22.36
N SER A 40 58.32 61.70 21.53
CA SER A 40 58.77 61.81 20.14
C SER A 40 57.80 62.66 19.31
N ILE A 41 58.23 63.13 18.14
CA ILE A 41 57.32 63.84 17.21
C ILE A 41 56.06 63.00 16.93
N PRO A 42 56.14 61.68 16.60
CA PRO A 42 54.94 60.84 16.47
C PRO A 42 54.02 60.81 17.69
N ASP A 43 54.57 60.83 18.91
CA ASP A 43 53.75 60.88 20.14
C ASP A 43 53.00 62.20 20.25
N PHE A 44 53.66 63.32 19.94
CA PHE A 44 53.02 64.63 19.89
C PHE A 44 51.98 64.74 18.76
N MET A 45 52.26 64.15 17.59
CA MET A 45 51.28 64.09 16.49
C MET A 45 50.03 63.33 16.90
N LEU A 46 50.19 62.19 17.55
CA LEU A 46 49.07 61.43 18.12
C LEU A 46 48.33 62.24 19.18
N TYR A 47 49.05 62.85 20.12
CA TYR A 47 48.46 63.72 21.15
C TYR A 47 47.65 64.86 20.53
N GLY A 48 48.21 65.56 19.53
CA GLY A 48 47.56 66.64 18.81
C GLY A 48 46.27 66.23 18.13
N ARG A 49 46.18 65.00 17.61
CA ARG A 49 44.93 64.46 17.02
C ARG A 49 43.79 64.32 18.04
N TYR A 50 44.09 64.12 19.32
CA TYR A 50 43.07 63.95 20.37
C TYR A 50 42.82 65.23 21.18
N HIS A 51 43.78 66.14 21.23
CA HIS A 51 43.76 67.32 22.10
C HIS A 51 43.77 68.66 21.36
N GLY A 52 43.89 68.65 20.03
CA GLY A 52 43.86 69.81 19.15
C GLY A 52 42.90 69.64 17.97
N ASP A 53 43.21 70.27 16.83
CA ASP A 53 42.50 70.05 15.57
C ASP A 53 43.09 68.84 14.81
N PRO A 54 42.36 67.74 14.62
CA PRO A 54 42.87 66.56 13.92
C PRO A 54 43.23 66.78 12.46
N ALA A 55 42.71 67.84 11.82
CA ALA A 55 42.99 68.22 10.43
C ALA A 55 44.13 69.26 10.30
N ASN A 56 44.59 69.85 11.40
CA ASN A 56 45.67 70.82 11.44
C ASN A 56 46.48 70.70 12.73
N LEU A 57 47.47 69.82 12.72
CA LEU A 57 48.27 69.51 13.91
C LEU A 57 49.30 70.59 14.26
N TRP A 58 49.68 71.42 13.29
CA TRP A 58 50.72 72.44 13.45
C TRP A 58 50.44 73.36 14.64
N GLY A 59 49.21 73.89 14.73
CA GLY A 59 48.82 74.83 15.77
C GLY A 59 48.88 74.27 17.19
N THR A 60 48.81 72.95 17.35
CA THR A 60 48.94 72.30 18.67
C THR A 60 50.38 71.93 18.98
N LEU A 61 51.18 71.55 17.97
CA LEU A 61 52.54 71.04 18.19
C LEU A 61 53.59 72.12 18.41
N VAL A 62 53.43 73.30 17.80
CA VAL A 62 54.36 74.43 17.98
C VAL A 62 54.48 74.91 19.42
N ASP A 63 53.46 74.63 20.25
CA ASP A 63 53.47 74.96 21.68
C ASP A 63 54.39 74.02 22.49
N PHE A 64 54.69 72.82 21.96
CA PHE A 64 55.48 71.79 22.65
C PHE A 64 56.86 71.58 22.04
N ILE A 65 57.06 71.85 20.75
CA ILE A 65 58.31 71.52 20.08
C ILE A 65 58.60 72.49 18.92
N ASP A 66 59.88 72.85 18.79
CA ASP A 66 60.39 73.62 17.65
C ASP A 66 60.64 72.65 16.47
N ILE A 67 59.76 72.68 15.47
CA ILE A 67 59.81 71.81 14.28
C ILE A 67 59.96 72.69 13.05
N ASP A 68 60.88 72.32 12.16
CA ASP A 68 60.97 72.95 10.85
C ASP A 68 59.66 72.76 10.04
N PRO A 69 59.08 73.83 9.47
CA PRO A 69 57.84 73.74 8.69
C PRO A 69 57.87 72.76 7.51
N THR A 70 59.05 72.44 6.98
CA THR A 70 59.27 71.47 5.90
C THR A 70 59.21 70.04 6.43
N ASP A 71 59.91 69.78 7.53
CA ASP A 71 59.94 68.47 8.18
C ASP A 71 58.58 68.09 8.74
N PHE A 72 57.83 69.06 9.27
CA PHE A 72 56.47 68.83 9.77
C PHE A 72 55.56 68.18 8.72
N LYS A 73 55.64 68.60 7.44
CA LYS A 73 54.81 68.02 6.37
C LYS A 73 55.09 66.53 6.18
N VAL A 74 56.35 66.12 6.31
CA VAL A 74 56.74 64.71 6.20
C VAL A 74 56.22 63.93 7.40
N TRP A 75 56.40 64.45 8.61
CA TRP A 75 55.88 63.84 9.84
C TRP A 75 54.36 63.72 9.85
N GLU A 76 53.66 64.72 9.34
CA GLU A 76 52.21 64.73 9.20
C GLU A 76 51.73 63.63 8.27
N TRP A 77 52.33 63.52 7.09
CA TRP A 77 52.01 62.45 6.17
C TRP A 77 52.32 61.05 6.75
N LEU A 78 53.49 60.88 7.39
CA LEU A 78 53.89 59.60 8.00
C LEU A 78 52.94 59.15 9.13
N ASN A 79 52.25 60.09 9.76
CA ASN A 79 51.31 59.83 10.85
C ASN A 79 49.86 59.60 10.37
N LEU A 80 49.58 59.68 9.06
CA LEU A 80 48.26 59.35 8.52
C LEU A 80 48.08 57.83 8.35
N GLN A 81 46.86 57.38 8.58
CA GLN A 81 46.45 56.04 8.17
C GLN A 81 46.36 55.99 6.64
N ARG A 82 46.76 54.87 6.06
CA ARG A 82 46.73 54.61 4.62
C ARG A 82 45.79 53.44 4.36
N LEU A 83 45.19 53.39 3.18
CA LEU A 83 44.41 52.21 2.80
C LEU A 83 45.33 50.99 2.80
N THR A 84 44.85 49.89 3.40
CA THR A 84 45.54 48.60 3.35
C THR A 84 45.17 47.89 2.05
N THR A 85 45.94 46.87 1.67
CA THR A 85 45.61 46.05 0.49
C THR A 85 44.18 45.52 0.54
N GLU A 86 43.70 45.06 1.70
CA GLU A 86 42.33 44.59 1.89
C GLU A 86 41.28 45.69 1.71
N HIS A 87 41.55 46.91 2.21
CA HIS A 87 40.66 48.05 2.00
C HIS A 87 40.53 48.38 0.51
N VAL A 88 41.65 48.47 -0.21
CA VAL A 88 41.65 48.80 -1.64
C VAL A 88 40.94 47.72 -2.46
N GLN A 89 41.25 46.44 -2.23
CA GLN A 89 40.54 45.32 -2.87
C GLN A 89 39.03 45.35 -2.58
N THR A 90 38.64 45.67 -1.34
CA THR A 90 37.22 45.73 -0.95
C THR A 90 36.50 46.89 -1.62
N LEU A 91 37.12 48.07 -1.69
CA LEU A 91 36.57 49.23 -2.39
C LEU A 91 36.42 48.95 -3.89
N TYR A 92 37.42 48.31 -4.52
CA TYR A 92 37.35 47.87 -5.91
C TYR A 92 36.22 46.86 -6.16
N LYS A 93 36.12 45.79 -5.36
CA LYS A 93 35.03 44.80 -5.46
C LYS A 93 33.63 45.40 -5.28
N ARG A 94 33.52 46.52 -4.55
CA ARG A 94 32.27 47.26 -4.35
C ARG A 94 32.00 48.29 -5.45
N GLY A 95 32.88 48.41 -6.45
CA GLY A 95 32.74 49.36 -7.56
C GLY A 95 33.04 50.82 -7.19
N LEU A 96 33.71 51.06 -6.05
CA LEU A 96 34.06 52.40 -5.57
C LEU A 96 35.42 52.88 -6.09
N LEU A 97 36.22 51.98 -6.65
CA LEU A 97 37.48 52.27 -7.34
C LEU A 97 37.42 51.66 -8.74
N THR A 98 37.99 52.34 -9.72
CA THR A 98 38.28 51.74 -11.02
C THR A 98 39.49 50.80 -10.90
N GLU A 99 39.74 49.99 -11.94
CA GLU A 99 40.92 49.14 -11.99
C GLU A 99 42.22 49.96 -12.01
N GLY A 100 42.22 51.11 -12.69
CA GLY A 100 43.34 52.05 -12.66
C GLY A 100 43.62 52.58 -11.25
N ASP A 101 42.55 52.98 -10.53
CA ASP A 101 42.67 53.47 -9.15
C ASP A 101 43.21 52.37 -8.22
N LEU A 102 42.72 51.13 -8.36
CA LEU A 102 43.22 49.97 -7.61
C LEU A 102 44.73 49.80 -7.78
N TYR A 103 45.23 49.77 -9.02
CA TYR A 103 46.65 49.56 -9.26
C TYR A 103 47.51 50.72 -8.76
N GLN A 104 47.01 51.95 -8.85
CA GLN A 104 47.68 53.12 -8.28
C GLN A 104 47.81 52.99 -6.75
N GLU A 105 46.72 52.67 -6.06
CA GLU A 105 46.72 52.48 -4.61
C GLU A 105 47.61 51.31 -4.18
N LEU A 106 47.57 50.16 -4.89
CA LEU A 106 48.48 49.03 -4.64
C LEU A 106 49.94 49.40 -4.87
N ALA A 107 50.25 50.25 -5.85
CA ALA A 107 51.59 50.77 -6.07
C ALA A 107 52.04 51.67 -4.90
N GLN A 108 51.17 52.55 -4.40
CA GLN A 108 51.45 53.41 -3.25
C GLN A 108 51.64 52.61 -1.95
N ILE A 109 50.92 51.50 -1.79
CA ILE A 109 51.10 50.57 -0.67
C ILE A 109 52.45 49.84 -0.74
N GLY A 110 52.99 49.63 -1.95
CA GLY A 110 54.32 49.05 -2.18
C GLY A 110 54.32 47.74 -2.98
N TRP A 111 53.20 47.35 -3.58
CA TRP A 111 53.18 46.20 -4.49
C TRP A 111 53.88 46.51 -5.82
N SER A 112 54.80 45.63 -6.22
CA SER A 112 55.47 45.70 -7.51
C SER A 112 54.46 45.55 -8.65
N GLU A 113 54.78 46.11 -9.81
CA GLU A 113 53.92 46.03 -11.01
C GLU A 113 53.52 44.58 -11.34
N ASN A 114 54.48 43.64 -11.26
CA ASN A 114 54.26 42.22 -11.56
C ASN A 114 53.32 41.51 -10.57
N HIS A 115 53.10 42.04 -9.37
CA HIS A 115 52.27 41.39 -8.35
C HIS A 115 50.88 42.00 -8.21
N ARG A 116 50.64 43.20 -8.76
CA ARG A 116 49.36 43.90 -8.59
C ARG A 116 48.18 43.10 -9.13
N GLU A 117 48.37 42.40 -10.25
CA GLU A 117 47.33 41.55 -10.81
C GLU A 117 47.03 40.33 -9.93
N LEU A 118 48.07 39.65 -9.47
CA LEU A 118 47.92 38.50 -8.56
C LEU A 118 47.22 38.90 -7.26
N VAL A 119 47.56 40.07 -6.73
CA VAL A 119 46.94 40.62 -5.52
C VAL A 119 45.51 41.07 -5.79
N LYS A 120 45.20 41.65 -6.97
CA LYS A 120 43.81 41.94 -7.36
C LYS A 120 42.97 40.66 -7.32
N ASP A 121 43.44 39.60 -7.98
CA ASP A 121 42.72 38.33 -8.10
C ASP A 121 42.55 37.64 -6.74
N LEU A 122 43.59 37.66 -5.88
CA LEU A 122 43.54 37.15 -4.51
C LEU A 122 42.43 37.82 -3.66
N GLY A 123 41.99 39.03 -4.05
CA GLY A 123 40.90 39.72 -3.37
C GLY A 123 39.54 39.04 -3.54
N TYR A 124 39.35 38.19 -4.56
CA TYR A 124 38.09 37.49 -4.80
C TYR A 124 38.00 36.18 -4.01
N ILE A 125 36.79 35.86 -3.55
CA ILE A 125 36.50 34.57 -2.93
C ILE A 125 36.22 33.57 -4.05
N LEU A 126 36.92 32.44 -4.06
CA LEU A 126 36.60 31.33 -4.96
C LEU A 126 35.40 30.53 -4.39
N PRO A 127 34.45 30.08 -5.24
CA PRO A 127 33.42 29.15 -4.79
C PRO A 127 34.06 27.89 -4.21
N ASN A 128 33.45 27.31 -3.18
CA ASN A 128 33.98 26.07 -2.60
C ASN A 128 33.99 24.93 -3.65
N ALA A 129 34.87 23.95 -3.43
CA ALA A 129 35.07 22.84 -4.36
C ALA A 129 33.77 22.07 -4.67
N MET A 130 32.84 21.94 -3.72
CA MET A 130 31.55 21.27 -3.94
C MET A 130 30.67 22.03 -4.95
N LEU A 131 30.58 23.36 -4.83
CA LEU A 131 29.80 24.18 -5.76
C LEU A 131 30.41 24.16 -7.17
N LEU A 132 31.74 24.21 -7.27
CA LEU A 132 32.43 24.09 -8.55
C LEU A 132 32.18 22.73 -9.20
N VAL A 133 32.17 21.64 -8.42
CA VAL A 133 31.81 20.31 -8.91
C VAL A 133 30.37 20.26 -9.40
N GLN A 134 29.40 20.73 -8.61
CA GLN A 134 27.99 20.71 -8.99
C GLN A 134 27.73 21.56 -10.25
N GLY A 135 28.33 22.75 -10.33
CA GLY A 135 28.24 23.61 -11.50
C GLY A 135 28.92 23.00 -12.72
N GLY A 136 30.06 22.33 -12.56
CA GLY A 136 30.77 21.63 -13.63
C GLY A 136 29.99 20.43 -14.17
N LEU A 137 29.38 19.63 -13.28
CA LEU A 137 28.49 18.53 -13.66
C LEU A 137 27.25 19.03 -14.40
N GLN A 138 26.61 20.11 -13.93
CA GLN A 138 25.46 20.71 -14.60
C GLN A 138 25.81 21.24 -16.00
N GLN A 139 27.04 21.71 -16.20
CA GLN A 139 27.56 22.20 -17.47
C GLN A 139 28.14 21.10 -18.36
N GLU A 140 28.08 19.83 -17.93
CA GLU A 140 28.65 18.69 -18.65
C GLU A 140 30.15 18.86 -18.95
N LEU A 141 30.90 19.48 -18.03
CA LEU A 141 32.35 19.58 -18.14
C LEU A 141 33.00 18.21 -18.00
N ASP A 142 34.14 18.05 -18.65
CA ASP A 142 35.01 16.90 -18.50
C ASP A 142 35.58 16.79 -17.08
N ASN A 143 35.74 15.55 -16.61
CA ASN A 143 36.22 15.28 -15.26
C ASN A 143 37.57 15.94 -14.96
N GLU A 144 38.47 16.04 -15.95
CA GLU A 144 39.78 16.68 -15.80
C GLU A 144 39.64 18.17 -15.40
N LYS A 145 38.73 18.92 -16.05
CA LYS A 145 38.44 20.31 -15.69
C LYS A 145 37.76 20.45 -14.33
N ILE A 146 36.91 19.51 -13.96
CA ILE A 146 36.29 19.49 -12.63
C ILE A 146 37.34 19.25 -11.55
N ILE A 147 38.28 18.33 -11.76
CA ILE A 147 39.40 18.04 -10.85
C ILE A 147 40.33 19.26 -10.71
N GLU A 148 40.62 19.96 -11.82
CA GLU A 148 41.36 21.22 -11.78
C GLU A 148 40.63 22.26 -10.93
N SER A 149 39.32 22.40 -11.14
CA SER A 149 38.48 23.36 -10.39
C SER A 149 38.46 23.05 -8.88
N ILE A 150 38.41 21.78 -8.50
CA ILE A 150 38.54 21.34 -7.10
C ILE A 150 39.86 21.81 -6.52
N SER A 151 40.96 21.65 -7.27
CA SER A 151 42.30 22.03 -6.82
C SER A 151 42.45 23.55 -6.65
N ARG A 152 41.81 24.32 -7.54
CA ARG A 152 41.78 25.79 -7.46
C ARG A 152 40.97 26.28 -6.26
N ALA A 153 40.02 25.49 -5.75
CA ALA A 153 39.25 25.79 -4.55
C ALA A 153 39.87 25.19 -3.27
N ASP A 154 41.18 25.32 -3.14
CA ASP A 154 41.99 25.01 -1.95
C ASP A 154 42.04 23.54 -1.50
N ILE A 155 41.59 22.59 -2.34
CA ILE A 155 41.83 21.17 -2.11
C ILE A 155 43.19 20.79 -2.73
N HIS A 156 44.07 20.16 -1.96
CA HIS A 156 45.36 19.73 -2.50
C HIS A 156 45.16 18.78 -3.71
N PRO A 157 45.91 18.95 -4.83
CA PRO A 157 45.73 18.15 -6.04
C PRO A 157 45.71 16.64 -5.82
N ASP A 158 46.56 16.13 -4.91
CA ASP A 158 46.61 14.70 -4.54
C ASP A 158 45.27 14.15 -4.02
N TYR A 159 44.41 15.00 -3.46
CA TYR A 159 43.11 14.62 -2.92
C TYR A 159 41.93 15.01 -3.81
N ALA A 160 42.16 15.69 -4.94
CA ALA A 160 41.07 16.21 -5.78
C ALA A 160 40.18 15.08 -6.34
N ASN A 161 40.78 13.96 -6.77
CA ASN A 161 40.05 12.77 -7.18
C ASN A 161 39.25 12.15 -6.02
N THR A 162 39.89 11.98 -4.87
CA THR A 162 39.23 11.45 -3.66
C THR A 162 38.06 12.33 -3.23
N TYR A 163 38.22 13.65 -3.31
CA TYR A 163 37.17 14.61 -3.01
C TYR A 163 35.98 14.44 -3.96
N MET A 164 36.24 14.40 -5.27
CA MET A 164 35.21 14.18 -6.29
C MET A 164 34.41 12.90 -6.01
N ASP A 165 35.11 11.78 -5.86
CA ASP A 165 34.49 10.48 -5.57
C ASP A 165 33.70 10.50 -4.26
N ALA A 166 34.19 11.22 -3.24
CA ALA A 166 33.54 11.34 -1.94
C ALA A 166 32.24 12.16 -1.96
N ILE A 167 32.10 13.13 -2.87
CA ILE A 167 30.89 13.98 -2.95
C ILE A 167 29.89 13.56 -4.02
N LEU A 168 30.30 12.77 -5.01
CA LEU A 168 29.39 12.23 -6.02
C LEU A 168 28.31 11.38 -5.37
N THR A 169 27.07 11.47 -5.85
CA THR A 169 25.96 10.68 -5.31
C THR A 169 26.23 9.19 -5.47
N LYS A 170 26.02 8.43 -4.39
CA LYS A 170 26.11 6.97 -4.40
C LYS A 170 24.71 6.37 -4.58
N PRO A 171 24.59 5.17 -5.18
CA PRO A 171 23.32 4.46 -5.25
C PRO A 171 22.73 4.23 -3.86
N ALA A 172 21.40 4.24 -3.76
CA ALA A 172 20.73 3.88 -2.51
C ALA A 172 20.98 2.41 -2.18
N THR A 173 20.99 2.08 -0.89
CA THR A 173 21.29 0.72 -0.44
C THR A 173 20.33 -0.32 -1.02
N ILE A 174 19.05 0.02 -1.16
CA ILE A 174 18.04 -0.87 -1.75
C ILE A 174 18.29 -1.14 -3.23
N ASP A 175 18.82 -0.16 -3.97
CA ASP A 175 19.15 -0.33 -5.39
C ASP A 175 20.35 -1.26 -5.55
N LEU A 176 21.35 -1.15 -4.67
CA LEU A 176 22.48 -2.07 -4.65
C LEU A 176 22.03 -3.50 -4.36
N VAL A 177 21.20 -3.71 -3.34
CA VAL A 177 20.66 -5.03 -3.00
C VAL A 177 19.86 -5.59 -4.17
N ALA A 178 18.97 -4.80 -4.76
CA ALA A 178 18.16 -5.24 -5.89
C ALA A 178 19.00 -5.53 -7.16
N TYR A 179 20.04 -4.75 -7.41
CA TYR A 179 20.98 -5.00 -8.51
C TYR A 179 21.78 -6.29 -8.29
N GLU A 180 22.26 -6.52 -7.07
CA GLU A 180 22.99 -7.75 -6.72
C GLU A 180 22.10 -8.97 -6.84
N LEU A 181 20.87 -8.97 -6.29
CA LEU A 181 19.94 -10.09 -6.45
C LEU A 181 19.73 -10.47 -7.93
N ARG A 182 19.75 -9.49 -8.84
CA ARG A 182 19.55 -9.74 -10.29
C ARG A 182 20.79 -10.24 -11.01
N THR A 183 21.98 -9.92 -10.52
CA THR A 183 23.26 -10.17 -11.21
C THR A 183 24.09 -11.27 -10.55
N ASN A 184 24.03 -11.36 -9.22
CA ASN A 184 24.71 -12.32 -8.36
C ASN A 184 23.82 -12.66 -7.14
N PRO A 185 22.89 -13.63 -7.28
CA PRO A 185 21.91 -13.98 -6.24
C PRO A 185 22.51 -14.45 -4.90
N ASP A 186 23.79 -14.84 -4.86
CA ASP A 186 24.48 -15.23 -3.61
C ASP A 186 24.92 -14.03 -2.76
N LEU A 187 24.75 -12.81 -3.28
CA LEU A 187 25.10 -11.54 -2.63
C LEU A 187 26.56 -11.49 -2.17
N SER A 188 27.46 -12.21 -2.86
CA SER A 188 28.86 -12.37 -2.43
C SER A 188 29.66 -11.06 -2.49
N ASP A 189 29.27 -10.14 -3.37
CA ASP A 189 29.92 -8.84 -3.56
C ASP A 189 29.21 -7.68 -2.83
N LEU A 190 28.07 -7.97 -2.19
CA LEU A 190 27.23 -6.96 -1.54
C LEU A 190 28.00 -6.17 -0.47
N TYR A 191 28.79 -6.85 0.38
CA TYR A 191 29.50 -6.19 1.49
C TYR A 191 30.51 -5.17 0.98
N ARG A 192 31.23 -5.50 -0.09
CA ARG A 192 32.16 -4.58 -0.74
C ARG A 192 31.43 -3.36 -1.32
N LYS A 193 30.27 -3.55 -1.95
CA LYS A 193 29.46 -2.45 -2.51
C LYS A 193 28.85 -1.57 -1.40
N LEU A 194 28.36 -2.16 -0.33
CA LEU A 194 27.86 -1.44 0.86
C LEU A 194 28.97 -0.59 1.50
N GLY A 195 30.16 -1.16 1.68
CA GLY A 195 31.32 -0.43 2.20
C GLY A 195 31.73 0.74 1.31
N LYS A 196 31.69 0.59 -0.02
CA LYS A 196 31.99 1.68 -0.98
C LYS A 196 31.06 2.88 -0.86
N ILE A 197 29.82 2.69 -0.42
CA ILE A 197 28.87 3.79 -0.22
C ILE A 197 28.83 4.29 1.23
N GLY A 198 29.72 3.80 2.10
CA GLY A 198 29.88 4.26 3.48
C GLY A 198 29.03 3.54 4.53
N ILE A 199 28.43 2.39 4.22
CA ILE A 199 27.72 1.60 5.22
C ILE A 199 28.73 0.95 6.18
N HIS A 200 28.50 1.09 7.48
CA HIS A 200 29.35 0.51 8.51
C HIS A 200 29.32 -1.04 8.44
N PRO A 201 30.46 -1.74 8.58
CA PRO A 201 30.53 -3.20 8.46
C PRO A 201 29.56 -3.98 9.36
N ASP A 202 29.29 -3.49 10.57
CA ASP A 202 28.33 -4.11 11.51
C ASP A 202 26.90 -4.23 10.96
N TYR A 203 26.54 -3.46 9.93
CA TYR A 203 25.22 -3.52 9.30
C TYR A 203 25.18 -4.34 8.00
N PHE A 204 26.29 -4.94 7.58
CA PHE A 204 26.34 -5.73 6.33
C PHE A 204 25.39 -6.94 6.37
N ASP A 205 25.42 -7.70 7.47
CA ASP A 205 24.53 -8.85 7.66
C ASP A 205 23.06 -8.43 7.72
N LEU A 206 22.76 -7.24 8.27
CA LEU A 206 21.41 -6.67 8.28
C LEU A 206 20.88 -6.50 6.86
N TYR A 207 21.63 -5.86 5.97
CA TYR A 207 21.18 -5.65 4.59
C TYR A 207 21.10 -6.96 3.79
N LYS A 208 22.02 -7.90 4.04
CA LYS A 208 21.95 -9.23 3.41
C LYS A 208 20.73 -10.02 3.86
N THR A 209 20.36 -9.92 5.14
CA THR A 209 19.15 -10.54 5.68
C THR A 209 17.90 -9.91 5.06
N LEU A 210 17.84 -8.58 5.00
CA LEU A 210 16.70 -7.85 4.43
C LEU A 210 16.55 -8.02 2.91
N ALA A 211 17.57 -8.51 2.21
CA ALA A 211 17.49 -8.82 0.79
C ALA A 211 16.47 -9.92 0.48
N TYR A 212 16.16 -10.79 1.44
CA TYR A 212 15.18 -11.86 1.29
C TYR A 212 13.96 -11.59 2.19
N PRO A 213 13.01 -10.77 1.73
CA PRO A 213 11.83 -10.45 2.52
C PRO A 213 10.98 -11.70 2.77
N ILE A 214 10.40 -11.76 3.97
CA ILE A 214 9.34 -12.72 4.27
C ILE A 214 8.08 -12.32 3.50
N PRO A 215 7.33 -13.26 2.90
CA PRO A 215 6.05 -12.99 2.27
C PRO A 215 5.09 -12.15 3.13
N PRO A 216 4.28 -11.29 2.53
CA PRO A 216 3.22 -10.57 3.23
C PRO A 216 2.30 -11.51 4.00
N VAL A 217 1.74 -11.05 5.13
CA VAL A 217 0.87 -11.85 6.00
C VAL A 217 -0.32 -12.47 5.25
N ALA A 218 -0.91 -11.76 4.28
CA ALA A 218 -2.02 -12.29 3.47
C ALA A 218 -1.61 -13.51 2.63
N ASP A 219 -0.39 -13.50 2.09
CA ASP A 219 0.15 -14.64 1.34
C ASP A 219 0.45 -15.80 2.28
N LEU A 220 1.01 -15.53 3.46
CA LEU A 220 1.24 -16.54 4.49
C LEU A 220 -0.07 -17.20 4.94
N VAL A 221 -1.15 -16.44 5.11
CA VAL A 221 -2.49 -16.97 5.40
C VAL A 221 -2.97 -17.86 4.25
N THR A 222 -2.81 -17.41 3.01
CA THR A 222 -3.19 -18.20 1.83
C THR A 222 -2.41 -19.51 1.77
N MET A 223 -1.09 -19.48 1.99
CA MET A 223 -0.23 -20.67 2.06
C MET A 223 -0.66 -21.61 3.20
N ALA A 224 -1.04 -21.08 4.36
CA ALA A 224 -1.51 -21.86 5.49
C ALA A 224 -2.85 -22.56 5.19
N VAL A 225 -3.82 -21.82 4.66
CA VAL A 225 -5.13 -22.37 4.27
C VAL A 225 -4.97 -23.41 3.16
N ARG A 226 -4.08 -23.17 2.20
CA ARG A 226 -3.77 -24.11 1.12
C ARG A 226 -2.86 -25.25 1.54
N GLU A 227 -2.59 -25.44 2.83
CA GLU A 227 -1.77 -26.55 3.36
C GLU A 227 -0.34 -26.62 2.80
N ALA A 228 0.18 -25.49 2.27
CA ALA A 228 1.54 -25.39 1.76
C ALA A 228 2.61 -25.48 2.87
N PHE A 229 2.20 -25.45 4.15
CA PHE A 229 3.05 -25.71 5.33
C PHE A 229 2.90 -27.13 5.90
N THR A 230 2.06 -27.98 5.30
CA THR A 230 1.80 -29.34 5.78
C THR A 230 2.31 -30.35 4.74
N PRO A 231 3.58 -30.84 4.85
CA PRO A 231 4.22 -31.61 3.78
C PRO A 231 3.42 -32.82 3.30
N ALA A 232 2.83 -33.59 4.23
CA ALA A 232 2.03 -34.77 3.89
C ALA A 232 0.76 -34.44 3.08
N ILE A 233 0.13 -33.28 3.30
CA ILE A 233 -1.04 -32.85 2.53
C ILE A 233 -0.60 -32.26 1.19
N ALA A 234 0.45 -31.44 1.18
CA ALA A 234 1.00 -30.87 -0.03
C ALA A 234 1.48 -31.95 -1.02
N GLU A 235 2.11 -33.02 -0.51
CA GLU A 235 2.48 -34.21 -1.28
C GLU A 235 1.24 -34.95 -1.79
N LYS A 236 0.23 -35.21 -0.92
CA LYS A 236 -1.04 -35.85 -1.34
C LYS A 236 -1.74 -35.07 -2.46
N PHE A 237 -1.66 -33.73 -2.44
CA PHE A 237 -2.27 -32.86 -3.43
C PHE A 237 -1.38 -32.58 -4.65
N GLY A 238 -0.13 -33.07 -4.68
CA GLY A 238 0.82 -32.77 -5.74
C GLY A 238 1.12 -31.27 -5.85
N GLN A 239 1.06 -30.51 -4.76
CA GLN A 239 1.12 -29.05 -4.80
C GLN A 239 2.47 -28.50 -5.31
N TYR A 240 3.54 -29.27 -5.15
CA TYR A 240 4.87 -28.93 -5.64
C TYR A 240 5.16 -29.48 -7.04
N GLU A 241 4.23 -30.20 -7.66
CA GLU A 241 4.37 -30.69 -9.03
C GLU A 241 4.44 -29.52 -10.02
N ASP A 242 5.04 -29.78 -11.18
CA ASP A 242 5.23 -28.80 -12.27
C ASP A 242 5.96 -27.51 -11.87
N PHE A 243 6.73 -27.51 -10.76
CA PHE A 243 7.50 -26.35 -10.30
C PHE A 243 8.58 -25.94 -11.33
N PRO A 244 8.45 -24.80 -12.03
CA PRO A 244 9.37 -24.43 -13.10
C PRO A 244 10.70 -23.91 -12.52
N PRO A 245 11.87 -24.43 -12.93
CA PRO A 245 13.16 -23.89 -12.51
C PRO A 245 13.33 -22.39 -12.84
N GLU A 246 12.74 -21.93 -13.95
CA GLU A 246 12.77 -20.53 -14.34
C GLU A 246 12.00 -19.64 -13.34
N PHE A 247 10.91 -20.15 -12.76
CA PHE A 247 10.17 -19.41 -11.74
C PHE A 247 11.04 -19.21 -10.50
N GLU A 248 11.76 -20.24 -10.05
CA GLU A 248 12.71 -20.15 -8.95
C GLU A 248 13.81 -19.11 -9.23
N GLU A 249 14.38 -19.11 -10.43
CA GLU A 249 15.41 -18.16 -10.84
C GLU A 249 14.90 -16.70 -10.76
N TRP A 250 13.76 -16.41 -11.37
CA TRP A 250 13.20 -15.05 -11.41
C TRP A 250 12.69 -14.58 -10.04
N ALA A 251 12.13 -15.50 -9.24
CA ALA A 251 11.73 -15.23 -7.87
C ALA A 251 12.96 -14.91 -7.00
N GLY A 252 14.04 -15.67 -7.13
CA GLY A 252 15.32 -15.42 -6.46
C GLY A 252 15.89 -14.04 -6.78
N LYS A 253 15.83 -13.62 -8.06
CA LYS A 253 16.23 -12.27 -8.51
C LYS A 253 15.37 -11.13 -7.94
N LYS A 254 14.26 -11.46 -7.28
CA LYS A 254 13.38 -10.54 -6.56
C LYS A 254 13.51 -10.66 -5.03
N GLY A 255 14.42 -11.49 -4.53
CA GLY A 255 14.61 -11.74 -3.10
C GLY A 255 13.67 -12.80 -2.53
N VAL A 256 12.95 -13.55 -3.36
CA VAL A 256 12.13 -14.67 -2.88
C VAL A 256 13.03 -15.90 -2.78
N SER A 257 13.22 -16.42 -1.57
CA SER A 257 14.04 -17.63 -1.36
C SER A 257 13.43 -18.84 -2.08
N SER A 258 14.25 -19.85 -2.36
CA SER A 258 13.80 -21.15 -2.93
C SER A 258 12.62 -21.74 -2.16
N GLU A 259 12.69 -21.69 -0.82
CA GLU A 259 11.61 -22.16 0.05
C GLU A 259 10.32 -21.38 -0.20
N TRP A 260 10.37 -20.05 -0.20
CA TRP A 260 9.19 -19.22 -0.41
C TRP A 260 8.63 -19.37 -1.82
N ALA A 261 9.48 -19.48 -2.85
CA ALA A 261 9.06 -19.73 -4.22
C ALA A 261 8.25 -21.03 -4.31
N LYS A 262 8.75 -22.12 -3.71
CA LYS A 262 8.03 -23.41 -3.69
C LYS A 262 6.69 -23.31 -2.96
N ARG A 263 6.60 -22.54 -1.87
CA ARG A 263 5.33 -22.34 -1.14
C ARG A 263 4.33 -21.47 -1.90
N TYR A 264 4.80 -20.43 -2.59
CA TYR A 264 3.96 -19.64 -3.50
C TYR A 264 3.39 -20.53 -4.60
N TRP A 265 4.23 -21.39 -5.17
CA TRP A 265 3.78 -22.39 -6.13
C TRP A 265 2.76 -23.34 -5.50
N ALA A 266 3.03 -23.93 -4.33
CA ALA A 266 2.07 -24.82 -3.68
C ALA A 266 0.69 -24.19 -3.42
N ALA A 267 0.63 -22.88 -3.19
CA ALA A 267 -0.60 -22.15 -2.92
C ALA A 267 -1.33 -21.63 -4.17
N HIS A 268 -0.72 -21.67 -5.37
CA HIS A 268 -1.25 -21.00 -6.56
C HIS A 268 -2.44 -21.71 -7.23
N TRP A 269 -2.61 -23.01 -6.97
CA TRP A 269 -3.55 -23.87 -7.68
C TRP A 269 -5.03 -23.44 -7.51
N ALA A 270 -5.81 -23.56 -8.58
CA ALA A 270 -7.26 -23.48 -8.51
C ALA A 270 -7.84 -24.83 -8.06
N LEU A 271 -8.38 -24.89 -6.85
CA LEU A 271 -8.96 -26.12 -6.31
C LEU A 271 -10.38 -26.36 -6.86
N PRO A 272 -10.85 -27.63 -6.89
CA PRO A 272 -12.24 -27.95 -7.18
C PRO A 272 -13.18 -27.18 -6.24
N SER A 273 -14.27 -26.66 -6.78
CA SER A 273 -15.33 -26.02 -5.99
C SER A 273 -16.03 -27.03 -5.06
N ALA A 274 -16.70 -26.54 -4.02
CA ALA A 274 -17.47 -27.40 -3.11
C ALA A 274 -18.51 -28.27 -3.85
N THR A 275 -19.16 -27.74 -4.89
CA THR A 275 -20.14 -28.50 -5.70
C THR A 275 -19.48 -29.60 -6.52
N GLN A 276 -18.27 -29.39 -7.05
CA GLN A 276 -17.47 -30.44 -7.67
C GLN A 276 -17.05 -31.48 -6.62
N GLY A 277 -16.66 -31.06 -5.43
CA GLY A 277 -16.41 -31.92 -4.27
C GLY A 277 -17.59 -32.83 -3.94
N PHE A 278 -18.81 -32.26 -3.88
CA PHE A 278 -20.04 -33.02 -3.65
C PHE A 278 -20.30 -34.03 -4.77
N ALA A 279 -20.09 -33.65 -6.02
CA ALA A 279 -20.25 -34.57 -7.15
C ALA A 279 -19.24 -35.74 -7.08
N MET A 280 -17.99 -35.49 -6.67
CA MET A 280 -16.98 -36.52 -6.45
C MET A 280 -17.38 -37.46 -5.31
N LEU A 281 -17.88 -36.91 -4.19
CA LEU A 281 -18.37 -37.69 -3.05
C LEU A 281 -19.51 -38.62 -3.47
N HIS A 282 -20.55 -38.10 -4.15
CA HIS A 282 -21.70 -38.92 -4.56
C HIS A 282 -21.36 -40.00 -5.60
N ARG A 283 -20.25 -39.82 -6.33
CA ARG A 283 -19.75 -40.80 -7.30
C ARG A 283 -18.80 -41.82 -6.67
N GLY A 284 -18.50 -41.70 -5.37
CA GLY A 284 -17.55 -42.56 -4.67
C GLY A 284 -16.11 -42.37 -5.12
N ILE A 285 -15.78 -41.21 -5.70
CA ILE A 285 -14.42 -40.88 -6.14
C ILE A 285 -13.57 -40.39 -4.96
N ILE A 286 -14.21 -39.73 -4.00
CA ILE A 286 -13.60 -39.29 -2.73
C ILE A 286 -14.50 -39.69 -1.56
N ASP A 287 -13.92 -39.79 -0.37
CA ASP A 287 -14.65 -39.96 0.88
C ASP A 287 -14.99 -38.62 1.59
N GLU A 288 -15.72 -38.68 2.71
CA GLU A 288 -16.08 -37.50 3.49
C GLU A 288 -14.86 -36.79 4.12
N GLY A 289 -13.80 -37.54 4.46
CA GLY A 289 -12.56 -36.98 5.00
C GLY A 289 -11.81 -36.16 3.96
N GLU A 290 -11.75 -36.65 2.73
CA GLU A 290 -11.19 -35.97 1.57
C GLU A 290 -12.01 -34.75 1.16
N LEU A 291 -13.35 -34.84 1.22
CA LEU A 291 -14.21 -33.67 1.03
C LEU A 291 -13.96 -32.61 2.11
N ASN A 292 -13.82 -33.02 3.38
CA ASN A 292 -13.51 -32.08 4.47
C ASN A 292 -12.14 -31.42 4.29
N MET A 293 -11.14 -32.16 3.79
CA MET A 293 -9.83 -31.62 3.43
C MET A 293 -9.92 -30.59 2.30
N LEU A 294 -10.71 -30.87 1.26
CA LEU A 294 -10.99 -29.91 0.18
C LEU A 294 -11.69 -28.65 0.71
N LEU A 295 -12.74 -28.79 1.52
CA LEU A 295 -13.46 -27.64 2.11
C LEU A 295 -12.54 -26.80 3.01
N ARG A 296 -11.64 -27.42 3.76
CA ARG A 296 -10.60 -26.72 4.52
C ARG A 296 -9.69 -25.89 3.60
N ALA A 297 -9.19 -26.49 2.52
CA ALA A 297 -8.31 -25.81 1.57
C ALA A 297 -9.01 -24.71 0.75
N LEU A 298 -10.34 -24.77 0.64
CA LEU A 298 -11.19 -23.70 0.10
C LEU A 298 -11.50 -22.58 1.10
N ASP A 299 -10.89 -22.60 2.28
CA ASP A 299 -11.13 -21.65 3.39
C ASP A 299 -12.56 -21.68 3.96
N VAL A 300 -13.25 -22.81 3.87
CA VAL A 300 -14.55 -22.97 4.54
C VAL A 300 -14.31 -23.10 6.04
N MET A 301 -14.93 -22.22 6.83
CA MET A 301 -14.80 -22.27 8.29
C MET A 301 -15.23 -23.62 8.85
N PRO A 302 -14.53 -24.19 9.86
CA PRO A 302 -14.84 -25.50 10.42
C PRO A 302 -16.33 -25.71 10.78
N PHE A 303 -16.98 -24.68 11.34
CA PHE A 303 -18.39 -24.71 11.71
C PHE A 303 -19.35 -25.04 10.54
N TRP A 304 -19.00 -24.66 9.31
CA TRP A 304 -19.83 -24.83 8.12
C TRP A 304 -19.56 -26.12 7.37
N ARG A 305 -18.42 -26.80 7.58
CA ARG A 305 -18.01 -27.96 6.77
C ARG A 305 -19.02 -29.09 6.86
N ASP A 306 -19.34 -29.56 8.07
CA ASP A 306 -20.31 -30.64 8.28
C ASP A 306 -21.71 -30.29 7.76
N LYS A 307 -22.09 -29.00 7.84
CA LYS A 307 -23.39 -28.53 7.33
C LYS A 307 -23.45 -28.55 5.81
N LEU A 308 -22.36 -28.14 5.16
CA LEU A 308 -22.23 -28.20 3.70
C LEU A 308 -22.19 -29.65 3.19
N VAL A 309 -21.51 -30.55 3.89
CA VAL A 309 -21.51 -31.99 3.57
C VAL A 309 -22.94 -32.55 3.61
N LYS A 310 -23.74 -32.21 4.62
CA LYS A 310 -25.15 -32.66 4.70
C LYS A 310 -26.02 -32.16 3.54
N VAL A 311 -25.79 -30.93 3.07
CA VAL A 311 -26.53 -30.35 1.94
C VAL A 311 -26.08 -30.92 0.59
N ALA A 312 -24.96 -31.64 0.54
CA ALA A 312 -24.54 -32.33 -0.68
C ALA A 312 -25.61 -33.34 -1.14
N TYR A 313 -26.19 -34.10 -0.19
CA TYR A 313 -27.15 -35.15 -0.50
C TYR A 313 -28.49 -34.58 -0.95
N ARG A 314 -29.06 -35.20 -1.99
CA ARG A 314 -30.36 -34.78 -2.53
C ARG A 314 -31.49 -35.22 -1.60
N PRO A 315 -32.46 -34.35 -1.31
CA PRO A 315 -33.70 -34.76 -0.66
C PRO A 315 -34.50 -35.69 -1.59
N LEU A 316 -35.36 -36.53 -1.01
CA LEU A 316 -36.27 -37.41 -1.75
C LEU A 316 -37.12 -36.60 -2.72
N THR A 317 -37.26 -37.00 -3.99
CA THR A 317 -38.05 -36.19 -4.94
C THR A 317 -39.53 -36.15 -4.55
N ARG A 318 -40.23 -35.05 -4.86
CA ARG A 318 -41.68 -34.94 -4.57
C ARG A 318 -42.51 -36.08 -5.18
N VAL A 319 -42.03 -36.70 -6.27
CA VAL A 319 -42.68 -37.85 -6.89
C VAL A 319 -42.43 -39.10 -6.07
N ASP A 320 -41.19 -39.33 -5.65
CA ASP A 320 -40.82 -40.50 -4.86
C ASP A 320 -41.41 -40.44 -3.46
N VAL A 321 -41.49 -39.26 -2.83
CA VAL A 321 -42.21 -39.06 -1.56
C VAL A 321 -43.66 -39.58 -1.67
N ARG A 322 -44.39 -39.23 -2.74
CA ARG A 322 -45.76 -39.73 -2.94
C ARG A 322 -45.82 -41.23 -3.18
N ARG A 323 -44.87 -41.79 -3.94
CA ARG A 323 -44.78 -43.23 -4.20
C ARG A 323 -44.48 -43.99 -2.92
N MET A 324 -43.50 -43.53 -2.14
CA MET A 324 -43.10 -44.10 -0.87
C MET A 324 -44.24 -44.05 0.15
N TYR A 325 -45.01 -42.97 0.21
CA TYR A 325 -46.22 -42.92 1.04
C TYR A 325 -47.28 -43.95 0.58
N LYS A 326 -47.53 -44.04 -0.74
CA LYS A 326 -48.46 -45.03 -1.29
C LYS A 326 -48.09 -46.47 -0.96
N GLU A 327 -46.80 -46.79 -1.00
CA GLU A 327 -46.28 -48.13 -0.66
C GLU A 327 -46.07 -48.33 0.85
N GLY A 328 -46.42 -47.35 1.70
CA GLY A 328 -46.31 -47.44 3.15
C GLY A 328 -44.88 -47.35 3.71
N ILE A 329 -43.92 -46.90 2.90
CA ILE A 329 -42.52 -46.67 3.32
C ILE A 329 -42.40 -45.38 4.14
N LEU A 330 -43.17 -44.34 3.78
CA LEU A 330 -43.30 -43.11 4.56
C LEU A 330 -44.70 -43.05 5.19
N ASP A 331 -44.76 -42.53 6.41
CA ASP A 331 -45.99 -42.09 7.06
C ASP A 331 -46.24 -40.59 6.80
N GLU A 332 -47.34 -40.04 7.33
CA GLU A 332 -47.66 -38.61 7.17
C GLU A 332 -46.54 -37.68 7.69
N ALA A 333 -45.94 -38.02 8.83
CA ALA A 333 -44.83 -37.27 9.41
C ALA A 333 -43.58 -37.30 8.51
N GLY A 334 -43.26 -38.46 7.94
CA GLY A 334 -42.17 -38.62 6.97
C GLY A 334 -42.42 -37.86 5.68
N VAL A 335 -43.65 -37.80 5.18
CA VAL A 335 -44.03 -36.96 4.03
C VAL A 335 -43.86 -35.48 4.34
N TYR A 336 -44.30 -35.05 5.52
CA TYR A 336 -44.14 -33.68 5.99
C TYR A 336 -42.66 -33.27 6.09
N SER A 337 -41.83 -34.10 6.74
CA SER A 337 -40.38 -33.86 6.84
C SER A 337 -39.71 -33.79 5.47
N ALA A 338 -40.05 -34.70 4.56
CA ALA A 338 -39.47 -34.69 3.22
C ALA A 338 -39.84 -33.42 2.45
N TYR A 339 -41.03 -32.83 2.66
CA TYR A 339 -41.38 -31.54 2.06
C TYR A 339 -40.65 -30.37 2.71
N LEU A 340 -40.37 -30.40 4.02
CA LEU A 340 -39.48 -29.41 4.65
C LEU A 340 -38.07 -29.45 4.05
N ASP A 341 -37.53 -30.64 3.75
CA ASP A 341 -36.21 -30.79 3.12
C ASP A 341 -36.15 -30.18 1.69
N HIS A 342 -37.29 -30.00 1.02
CA HIS A 342 -37.37 -29.23 -0.24
C HIS A 342 -37.36 -27.71 -0.05
N GLY A 343 -37.32 -27.23 1.19
CA GLY A 343 -37.39 -25.82 1.54
C GLY A 343 -38.79 -25.23 1.57
N TYR A 344 -39.84 -26.07 1.63
CA TYR A 344 -41.19 -25.56 1.93
C TYR A 344 -41.24 -25.08 3.38
N ASN A 345 -41.95 -23.97 3.63
CA ASN A 345 -42.32 -23.59 4.99
C ASN A 345 -43.34 -24.58 5.57
N GLU A 346 -43.54 -24.54 6.89
CA GLU A 346 -44.42 -25.47 7.62
C GLU A 346 -45.84 -25.54 7.04
N LYS A 347 -46.43 -24.38 6.72
CA LYS A 347 -47.78 -24.30 6.13
C LYS A 347 -47.86 -25.03 4.78
N ASN A 348 -46.88 -24.81 3.90
CA ASN A 348 -46.87 -25.42 2.57
C ASN A 348 -46.50 -26.90 2.63
N ALA A 349 -45.60 -27.29 3.53
CA ALA A 349 -45.26 -28.68 3.78
C ALA A 349 -46.49 -29.46 4.29
N GLN A 350 -47.29 -28.88 5.19
CA GLN A 350 -48.54 -29.48 5.64
C GLN A 350 -49.55 -29.60 4.49
N ALA A 351 -49.77 -28.54 3.71
CA ALA A 351 -50.70 -28.59 2.58
C ALA A 351 -50.29 -29.63 1.52
N MET A 352 -48.99 -29.79 1.26
CA MET A 352 -48.46 -30.81 0.36
C MET A 352 -48.61 -32.23 0.93
N THR A 353 -48.55 -32.37 2.25
CA THR A 353 -48.80 -33.63 2.96
C THR A 353 -50.26 -34.03 2.83
N ASP A 354 -51.20 -33.14 3.18
CA ASP A 354 -52.65 -33.37 3.05
C ASP A 354 -53.04 -33.71 1.60
N PHE A 355 -52.45 -33.00 0.64
CA PHE A 355 -52.60 -33.27 -0.78
C PHE A 355 -52.11 -34.67 -1.14
N THR A 356 -50.92 -35.07 -0.67
CA THR A 356 -50.33 -36.38 -0.97
C THR A 356 -51.18 -37.50 -0.41
N VAL A 357 -51.65 -37.37 0.83
CA VAL A 357 -52.52 -38.34 1.50
C VAL A 357 -53.82 -38.51 0.73
N SER A 358 -54.49 -37.40 0.43
CA SER A 358 -55.74 -37.40 -0.35
C SER A 358 -55.54 -37.99 -1.74
N TYR A 359 -54.46 -37.60 -2.43
CA TYR A 359 -54.13 -38.07 -3.76
C TYR A 359 -53.90 -39.59 -3.77
N VAL A 360 -53.16 -40.13 -2.81
CA VAL A 360 -52.90 -41.57 -2.69
C VAL A 360 -54.17 -42.36 -2.35
N LEU A 361 -55.00 -41.86 -1.43
CA LEU A 361 -56.29 -42.47 -1.08
C LEU A 361 -57.20 -42.60 -2.30
N THR A 362 -57.34 -41.53 -3.10
CA THR A 362 -58.16 -41.58 -4.33
C THR A 362 -57.65 -42.59 -5.36
N GLN A 363 -56.33 -42.87 -5.39
CA GLN A 363 -55.76 -43.88 -6.27
C GLN A 363 -55.98 -45.31 -5.74
N GLN A 364 -56.01 -45.50 -4.42
CA GLN A 364 -56.19 -46.82 -3.79
C GLN A 364 -57.64 -47.30 -3.79
N THR A 365 -58.61 -46.40 -3.59
CA THR A 365 -60.02 -46.80 -3.45
C THR A 365 -60.60 -47.42 -4.73
N LYS A 366 -60.01 -47.15 -5.91
CA LYS A 366 -60.52 -47.54 -7.25
C LYS A 366 -62.00 -47.20 -7.51
N PHE A 367 -62.65 -46.53 -6.55
CA PHE A 367 -64.05 -46.16 -6.55
C PHE A 367 -64.13 -44.77 -7.18
N THR A 368 -64.74 -44.71 -8.35
CA THR A 368 -64.68 -43.54 -9.22
C THR A 368 -65.99 -42.76 -9.19
N THR A 369 -65.93 -41.50 -9.64
CA THR A 369 -67.11 -40.69 -9.94
C THR A 369 -68.09 -41.44 -10.86
N ARG A 370 -67.58 -42.29 -11.77
CA ARG A 370 -68.39 -43.12 -12.66
C ARG A 370 -69.18 -44.19 -11.89
N ASP A 371 -68.57 -44.81 -10.89
CA ASP A 371 -69.22 -45.82 -10.06
C ASP A 371 -70.35 -45.21 -9.24
N VAL A 372 -70.12 -44.03 -8.65
CA VAL A 372 -71.16 -43.27 -7.94
C VAL A 372 -72.31 -42.89 -8.87
N ILE A 373 -72.02 -42.35 -10.06
CA ILE A 373 -73.05 -42.01 -11.07
C ILE A 373 -73.82 -43.25 -11.50
N SER A 374 -73.16 -44.40 -11.70
CA SER A 374 -73.83 -45.63 -12.10
C SER A 374 -74.73 -46.19 -11.01
N ALA A 375 -74.29 -46.17 -9.74
CA ALA A 375 -75.11 -46.57 -8.61
C ALA A 375 -76.34 -45.66 -8.47
N TYR A 376 -76.17 -44.35 -8.65
CA TYR A 376 -77.26 -43.38 -8.59
C TYR A 376 -78.26 -43.56 -9.75
N SER A 377 -77.80 -43.69 -10.99
CA SER A 377 -78.67 -43.86 -12.16
C SER A 377 -79.48 -45.16 -12.12
N LYS A 378 -78.91 -46.22 -11.52
CA LYS A 378 -79.59 -47.51 -11.26
C LYS A 378 -80.48 -47.51 -10.01
N ARG A 379 -80.68 -46.36 -9.36
CA ARG A 379 -81.49 -46.21 -8.12
C ARG A 379 -80.96 -47.00 -6.92
N MET A 380 -79.68 -47.38 -6.91
CA MET A 380 -79.07 -48.10 -5.78
C MET A 380 -78.73 -47.18 -4.61
N ILE A 381 -78.56 -45.88 -4.87
CA ILE A 381 -78.28 -44.85 -3.87
C ILE A 381 -79.16 -43.61 -4.07
N THR A 382 -79.40 -42.85 -3.01
CA THR A 382 -80.15 -41.59 -3.06
C THR A 382 -79.29 -40.44 -3.58
N VAL A 383 -79.93 -39.33 -3.97
CA VAL A 383 -79.21 -38.11 -4.39
C VAL A 383 -78.36 -37.54 -3.26
N SER A 384 -78.77 -37.67 -2.00
CA SER A 384 -77.99 -37.22 -0.84
C SER A 384 -76.72 -38.06 -0.68
N ILE A 385 -76.82 -39.38 -0.80
CA ILE A 385 -75.68 -40.30 -0.73
C ILE A 385 -74.73 -40.06 -1.92
N ALA A 386 -75.26 -39.92 -3.13
CA ALA A 386 -74.46 -39.61 -4.31
C ALA A 386 -73.68 -38.30 -4.15
N ARG A 387 -74.31 -37.25 -3.60
CA ARG A 387 -73.63 -35.97 -3.32
C ARG A 387 -72.50 -36.11 -2.29
N SER A 388 -72.70 -36.90 -1.22
CA SER A 388 -71.65 -37.16 -0.22
C SER A 388 -70.46 -37.88 -0.85
N LEU A 389 -70.72 -38.98 -1.55
CA LEU A 389 -69.68 -39.79 -2.19
C LEU A 389 -68.92 -39.00 -3.26
N LEU A 390 -69.59 -38.17 -4.07
CA LEU A 390 -68.92 -37.31 -5.04
C LEU A 390 -68.01 -36.28 -4.36
N ARG A 391 -68.41 -35.73 -3.21
CA ARG A 391 -67.59 -34.79 -2.44
C ARG A 391 -66.37 -35.49 -1.84
N GLU A 392 -66.54 -36.68 -1.29
CA GLU A 392 -65.45 -37.53 -0.77
C GLU A 392 -64.45 -37.93 -1.87
N LEU A 393 -64.93 -38.15 -3.10
CA LEU A 393 -64.09 -38.38 -4.27
C LEU A 393 -63.46 -37.11 -4.86
N GLY A 394 -63.56 -35.97 -4.17
CA GLY A 394 -62.90 -34.72 -4.55
C GLY A 394 -63.60 -33.92 -5.65
N VAL A 395 -64.86 -34.22 -5.99
CA VAL A 395 -65.65 -33.37 -6.89
C VAL A 395 -65.94 -32.05 -6.16
N ARG A 396 -65.44 -30.94 -6.71
CA ARG A 396 -65.67 -29.60 -6.16
C ARG A 396 -67.17 -29.38 -5.94
N SER A 397 -67.55 -28.86 -4.77
CA SER A 397 -68.96 -28.63 -4.40
C SER A 397 -69.76 -27.89 -5.48
N ALA A 398 -69.14 -26.92 -6.17
CA ALA A 398 -69.76 -26.18 -7.26
C ALA A 398 -70.16 -27.05 -8.48
N ASN A 399 -69.46 -28.15 -8.71
CA ASN A 399 -69.68 -29.04 -9.86
C ASN A 399 -70.60 -30.23 -9.53
N ILE A 400 -70.82 -30.53 -8.24
CA ILE A 400 -71.64 -31.68 -7.83
C ILE A 400 -73.07 -31.55 -8.38
N SER A 401 -73.65 -30.35 -8.36
CA SER A 401 -75.00 -30.11 -8.91
C SER A 401 -75.09 -30.49 -10.38
N PHE A 402 -74.10 -30.07 -11.18
CA PHE A 402 -74.00 -30.37 -12.61
C PHE A 402 -73.76 -31.87 -12.89
N VAL A 403 -72.94 -32.53 -12.07
CA VAL A 403 -72.69 -33.98 -12.19
C VAL A 403 -73.97 -34.76 -11.88
N ILE A 404 -74.71 -34.37 -10.85
CA ILE A 404 -75.98 -34.99 -10.48
C ILE A 404 -77.04 -34.76 -11.57
N SER A 405 -77.18 -33.54 -12.11
CA SER A 405 -78.13 -33.26 -13.19
C SER A 405 -77.83 -34.10 -14.44
N THR A 406 -76.54 -34.25 -14.78
CA THR A 406 -76.12 -35.14 -15.87
C THR A 406 -76.48 -36.61 -15.57
N ALA A 407 -76.37 -37.04 -14.33
CA ALA A 407 -76.75 -38.38 -13.91
C ALA A 407 -78.27 -38.59 -13.89
N ASP A 408 -79.07 -37.54 -13.62
CA ASP A 408 -80.53 -37.56 -13.71
C ASP A 408 -81.01 -37.78 -15.15
N TYR A 409 -80.40 -37.11 -16.14
CA TYR A 409 -80.68 -37.41 -17.55
C TYR A 409 -80.38 -38.87 -17.91
N LYS A 410 -79.22 -39.40 -17.46
CA LYS A 410 -78.88 -40.82 -17.67
C LYS A 410 -79.86 -41.77 -16.98
N ARG A 411 -80.39 -41.39 -15.83
CA ARG A 411 -81.41 -42.14 -15.08
C ARG A 411 -82.74 -42.17 -15.85
N GLU A 412 -83.14 -41.06 -16.42
CA GLU A 412 -84.34 -40.96 -17.26
C GLU A 412 -84.20 -41.81 -18.52
N TRP A 413 -83.06 -41.73 -19.21
CA TRP A 413 -82.78 -42.59 -20.38
C TRP A 413 -82.81 -44.07 -20.03
N ALA A 414 -82.19 -44.48 -18.92
CA ALA A 414 -82.23 -45.86 -18.46
C ALA A 414 -83.65 -46.33 -18.14
N PHE A 415 -84.49 -45.47 -17.56
CA PHE A 415 -85.89 -45.77 -17.31
C PHE A 415 -86.70 -45.92 -18.61
N THR A 416 -86.45 -45.06 -19.59
CA THR A 416 -87.05 -45.17 -20.93
C THR A 416 -86.62 -46.47 -21.63
N GLU A 417 -85.35 -46.85 -21.56
CA GLU A 417 -84.88 -48.15 -22.08
C GLU A 417 -85.59 -49.34 -21.43
N GLU A 418 -85.78 -49.34 -20.10
CA GLU A 418 -86.50 -50.40 -19.41
C GLU A 418 -87.99 -50.45 -19.82
N ARG A 419 -88.63 -49.30 -20.05
CA ARG A 419 -90.00 -49.24 -20.62
C ARG A 419 -90.05 -49.82 -22.03
N ILE A 420 -89.08 -49.49 -22.89
CA ILE A 420 -88.96 -50.09 -24.23
C ILE A 420 -88.79 -51.61 -24.13
N LYS A 421 -87.90 -52.10 -23.26
CA LYS A 421 -87.73 -53.54 -23.02
C LYS A 421 -89.01 -54.19 -22.53
N GLY A 422 -89.73 -53.55 -21.61
CA GLY A 422 -91.04 -53.99 -21.12
C GLY A 422 -92.05 -54.13 -22.26
N ILE A 423 -92.22 -53.08 -23.07
CA ILE A 423 -93.12 -53.08 -24.24
C ILE A 423 -92.71 -54.17 -25.24
N ARG A 424 -91.40 -54.29 -25.53
CA ARG A 424 -90.86 -55.33 -26.41
C ARG A 424 -91.14 -56.74 -25.88
N ASN A 425 -91.06 -56.94 -24.56
CA ASN A 425 -91.38 -58.23 -23.93
C ASN A 425 -92.88 -58.54 -24.00
N MET A 426 -93.74 -57.55 -23.74
CA MET A 426 -95.20 -57.70 -23.88
C MET A 426 -95.62 -58.00 -25.32
N PHE A 427 -94.95 -57.39 -26.31
CA PHE A 427 -95.13 -57.72 -27.73
C PHE A 427 -94.67 -59.14 -28.06
N LYS A 428 -93.46 -59.54 -27.64
CA LYS A 428 -92.93 -60.91 -27.83
C LYS A 428 -93.85 -61.99 -27.22
N ARG A 429 -94.49 -61.69 -26.09
CA ARG A 429 -95.45 -62.57 -25.41
C ARG A 429 -96.87 -62.52 -26.03
N LYS A 430 -97.05 -61.84 -27.16
CA LYS A 430 -98.33 -61.63 -27.87
C LYS A 430 -99.41 -60.93 -27.04
N GLN A 431 -99.05 -60.26 -25.94
CA GLN A 431 -99.99 -59.47 -25.14
C GLN A 431 -100.28 -58.10 -25.79
N TYR A 432 -99.33 -57.56 -26.56
CA TYR A 432 -99.51 -56.40 -27.42
C TYR A 432 -99.54 -56.81 -28.89
N THR A 433 -100.50 -56.28 -29.65
CA THR A 433 -100.49 -56.31 -31.13
C THR A 433 -99.44 -55.34 -31.67
N ASP A 434 -99.05 -55.46 -32.95
CA ASP A 434 -98.10 -54.53 -33.58
C ASP A 434 -98.57 -53.06 -33.45
N SER A 435 -99.85 -52.82 -33.71
CA SER A 435 -100.48 -51.50 -33.52
C SER A 435 -100.38 -50.99 -32.08
N LYS A 436 -100.60 -51.84 -31.08
CA LYS A 436 -100.55 -51.48 -29.66
C LYS A 436 -99.11 -51.24 -29.18
N ALA A 437 -98.15 -52.05 -29.62
CA ALA A 437 -96.74 -51.87 -29.27
C ALA A 437 -96.17 -50.57 -29.86
N ARG A 438 -96.50 -50.25 -31.12
CA ARG A 438 -96.13 -48.96 -31.75
C ARG A 438 -96.75 -47.77 -31.02
N ALA A 439 -98.04 -47.84 -30.68
CA ALA A 439 -98.71 -46.78 -29.93
C ALA A 439 -98.07 -46.54 -28.55
N GLU A 440 -97.69 -47.60 -27.82
CA GLU A 440 -97.02 -47.47 -26.52
C GLU A 440 -95.57 -46.97 -26.65
N LEU A 441 -94.85 -47.29 -27.72
CA LEU A 441 -93.51 -46.74 -27.98
C LEU A 441 -93.58 -45.26 -28.36
N LEU A 442 -94.57 -44.83 -29.15
CA LEU A 442 -94.78 -43.42 -29.50
C LEU A 442 -95.07 -42.54 -28.27
N LYS A 443 -95.63 -43.11 -27.20
CA LYS A 443 -95.85 -42.40 -25.92
C LYS A 443 -94.58 -42.18 -25.09
N LEU A 444 -93.43 -42.73 -25.50
CA LEU A 444 -92.16 -42.57 -24.78
C LEU A 444 -91.38 -41.32 -25.17
N ASP A 445 -91.91 -40.50 -26.09
CA ASP A 445 -91.34 -39.21 -26.53
C ASP A 445 -89.85 -39.32 -26.91
N ILE A 446 -89.52 -40.44 -27.57
CA ILE A 446 -88.17 -40.73 -28.05
C ILE A 446 -88.02 -40.03 -29.39
N ALA A 447 -86.89 -39.34 -29.61
CA ALA A 447 -86.57 -38.76 -30.91
C ALA A 447 -86.62 -39.86 -32.00
N THR A 448 -87.47 -39.66 -33.01
CA THR A 448 -87.73 -40.59 -34.10
C THR A 448 -86.59 -40.71 -35.09
#